data_AF-A0A0D6AUN9-F1
#
_entry.id   AF-A0A0D6AUN9-F1
#
_cell.length_a   1.000
_cell.length_b   1.000
_cell.length_c   1.000
_cell.angle_alpha   90.00
_cell.angle_beta   90.00
_cell.angle_gamma   90.00
#
_symmetry.space_group_name_H-M   'P 1'
#
loop_
_entity.id
_entity.type
_entity.pdbx_description
1 polymer ?
#
loop_
_entity_poly.entity_id
_entity_poly.type
_entity_poly.pdbx_seq_one_letter_code
_entity_poly.pdbx_strand_id
1 'polypeptide(L)'
;MEYVYFLPNASLTLRVIDYVETMVFLKNASLTIIHQLNGWVVRIKTPYVLSKSEDVNIKAFLSELGMSFNLGVRLEMVFWSLDIGDSPIEVMRNYRVAIISHGRPNCSIIESFRQEFIKGLGYRPETLA
;
A
#
# COMPACT_ATOMS: atom_id res chain seq x y z
N MET A 1 3.27 -14.42 -3.01
CA MET A 1 4.25 -13.62 -3.78
C MET A 1 4.06 -12.16 -3.42
N GLU A 2 5.08 -11.31 -3.53
CA GLU A 2 4.93 -9.89 -3.14
C GLU A 2 5.58 -8.91 -4.12
N TYR A 3 4.98 -7.72 -4.19
CA TYR A 3 5.39 -6.61 -5.04
C TYR A 3 5.38 -5.34 -4.20
N VAL A 4 6.50 -4.62 -4.19
CA VAL A 4 6.62 -3.36 -3.45
C VAL A 4 7.07 -2.27 -4.40
N TYR A 5 6.26 -1.22 -4.49
CA TYR A 5 6.48 -0.10 -5.40
C TYR A 5 6.30 1.22 -4.67
N PHE A 6 7.06 2.22 -5.13
CA PHE A 6 6.91 3.60 -4.72
C PHE A 6 6.16 4.37 -5.81
N LEU A 7 5.10 5.05 -5.40
CA LEU A 7 4.25 5.86 -6.26
C LEU A 7 4.32 7.33 -5.82
N PRO A 8 4.41 8.29 -6.75
CA PRO A 8 4.62 9.69 -6.41
C PRO A 8 3.38 10.41 -5.87
N ASN A 9 2.17 9.87 -6.08
CA ASN A 9 0.94 10.55 -5.64
C ASN A 9 -0.23 9.59 -5.39
N ALA A 10 -1.24 10.10 -4.68
CA ALA A 10 -2.44 9.35 -4.29
C ALA A 10 -3.29 8.88 -5.48
N SER A 11 -3.33 9.64 -6.58
CA SER A 11 -4.11 9.27 -7.77
C SER A 11 -3.58 7.98 -8.41
N LEU A 12 -2.26 7.80 -8.44
CA LEU A 12 -1.65 6.55 -8.91
C LEU A 12 -1.88 5.41 -7.92
N THR A 13 -1.84 5.68 -6.62
CA THR A 13 -2.21 4.70 -5.59
C THR A 13 -3.65 4.21 -5.74
N LEU A 14 -4.61 5.10 -6.04
CA LEU A 14 -6.00 4.72 -6.33
C LEU A 14 -6.11 3.82 -7.57
N ARG A 15 -5.34 4.09 -8.63
CA ARG A 15 -5.28 3.20 -9.80
C ARG A 15 -4.75 1.82 -9.46
N VAL A 16 -3.81 1.71 -8.51
CA VAL A 16 -3.35 0.39 -8.03
C VAL A 16 -4.43 -0.33 -7.26
N ILE A 17 -5.19 0.36 -6.39
CA ILE A 17 -6.30 -0.25 -5.66
C ILE A 17 -7.33 -0.81 -6.66
N ASP A 18 -7.77 0.00 -7.62
CA ASP A 18 -8.73 -0.40 -8.66
C ASP A 18 -8.22 -1.60 -9.48
N TYR A 19 -6.95 -1.60 -9.86
CA TYR A 19 -6.34 -2.74 -10.54
C TYR A 19 -6.37 -4.03 -9.70
N VAL A 20 -6.08 -3.94 -8.40
CA VAL A 20 -6.11 -5.11 -7.50
C VAL A 20 -7.56 -5.60 -7.29
N GLU A 21 -8.53 -4.69 -7.25
CA GLU A 21 -9.96 -5.02 -7.12
C GLU A 21 -10.55 -5.66 -8.38
N THR A 22 -10.12 -5.21 -9.56
CA THR A 22 -10.68 -5.64 -10.86
C THR A 22 -10.06 -6.91 -11.40
N MET A 23 -8.78 -7.17 -11.12
CA MET A 23 -8.06 -8.32 -11.66
C MET A 23 -8.39 -9.61 -10.89
N VAL A 24 -8.98 -10.58 -11.59
CA VAL A 24 -9.40 -11.87 -11.00
C VAL A 24 -8.24 -12.59 -10.31
N PHE A 25 -7.05 -12.55 -10.90
CA PHE A 25 -5.85 -13.18 -10.35
C PHE A 25 -5.30 -12.46 -9.09
N LEU A 26 -5.91 -11.35 -8.66
CA LEU A 26 -5.57 -10.62 -7.45
C LEU A 26 -6.69 -10.59 -6.41
N LYS A 27 -7.80 -11.33 -6.63
CA LYS A 27 -9.01 -11.31 -5.78
C LYS A 27 -8.76 -11.55 -4.28
N ASN A 28 -7.68 -12.22 -3.91
CA ASN A 28 -7.30 -12.47 -2.50
C ASN A 28 -5.97 -11.80 -2.11
N ALA A 29 -5.49 -10.85 -2.91
CA ALA A 29 -4.30 -10.10 -2.57
C ALA A 29 -4.59 -9.18 -1.37
N SER A 30 -3.61 -9.10 -0.48
CA SER A 30 -3.58 -8.06 0.54
C SER A 30 -2.80 -6.86 0.02
N LEU A 31 -3.27 -5.67 0.37
CA LEU A 31 -2.70 -4.40 -0.01
C LEU A 31 -2.29 -3.65 1.25
N THR A 32 -1.06 -3.16 1.29
CA THR A 32 -0.57 -2.25 2.33
C THR A 32 -0.11 -0.97 1.70
N ILE A 33 -0.55 0.15 2.24
CA ILE A 33 -0.26 1.48 1.71
C ILE A 33 0.30 2.33 2.84
N ILE A 34 1.53 2.78 2.65
CA ILE A 34 2.26 3.61 3.61
C ILE A 34 2.55 4.96 2.95
N HIS A 35 2.13 6.05 3.60
CA HIS A 35 2.45 7.40 3.17
C HIS A 35 3.80 7.84 3.75
N GLN A 36 4.62 8.47 2.93
CA GLN A 36 5.91 9.07 3.30
C GLN A 36 5.96 10.50 2.77
N LEU A 37 6.93 11.29 3.24
CA LEU A 37 7.10 12.72 2.88
C LEU A 37 7.00 13.01 1.38
N ASN A 38 7.50 12.10 0.53
CA ASN A 38 7.63 12.32 -0.91
C ASN A 38 6.74 11.40 -1.77
N GLY A 39 5.90 10.56 -1.15
CA GLY A 39 5.07 9.62 -1.91
C GLY A 39 4.53 8.46 -1.10
N TRP A 40 4.22 7.39 -1.81
CA TRP A 40 3.41 6.28 -1.32
C TRP A 40 4.13 4.96 -1.57
N VAL A 41 4.39 4.21 -0.51
CA VAL A 41 4.87 2.83 -0.63
C VAL A 41 3.66 1.92 -0.66
N VAL A 42 3.53 1.14 -1.73
CA VAL A 42 2.46 0.18 -1.93
C VAL A 42 3.04 -1.22 -1.96
N ARG A 43 2.54 -2.09 -1.09
CA ARG A 43 2.84 -3.51 -1.09
C ARG A 43 1.60 -4.31 -1.46
N ILE A 44 1.71 -5.12 -2.51
CA ILE A 44 0.71 -6.12 -2.90
C ILE A 44 1.27 -7.49 -2.55
N LYS A 45 0.55 -8.25 -1.72
CA LYS A 45 0.94 -9.61 -1.34
C LYS A 45 -0.15 -10.61 -1.70
N THR A 46 0.17 -11.53 -2.59
CA THR A 46 -0.71 -12.63 -3.00
C THR A 46 -0.47 -13.87 -2.13
N PRO A 47 -1.54 -14.60 -1.72
CA PRO A 47 -1.39 -15.82 -0.93
C PRO A 47 -0.92 -17.02 -1.76
N TYR A 48 -0.95 -16.92 -3.09
CA TYR A 48 -0.50 -17.95 -4.04
C TYR A 48 0.60 -17.42 -4.97
N VAL A 49 1.26 -18.35 -5.65
CA VAL A 49 2.22 -18.05 -6.72
C VAL A 49 1.43 -17.71 -7.99
N LEU A 50 1.75 -16.58 -8.61
CA LEU A 50 1.15 -16.19 -9.88
C LEU A 50 1.78 -16.98 -11.03
N SER A 51 1.02 -17.18 -12.11
CA SER A 51 1.60 -17.67 -13.37
C SER A 51 2.61 -16.64 -13.92
N LYS A 52 3.50 -17.08 -14.81
CA LYS A 52 4.52 -16.22 -15.40
C LYS A 52 3.91 -15.00 -16.13
N SER A 53 2.78 -15.17 -16.81
CA SER A 53 2.09 -14.07 -17.48
C SER A 53 1.47 -13.09 -16.50
N GLU A 54 0.84 -13.58 -15.42
CA GLU A 54 0.27 -12.72 -14.38
C GLU A 54 1.35 -11.93 -13.64
N ASP A 55 2.48 -12.58 -13.30
CA ASP A 55 3.65 -11.92 -12.68
C ASP A 55 4.23 -10.81 -13.58
N VAL A 56 4.36 -11.06 -14.89
CA VAL A 56 4.82 -10.05 -15.84
C VAL A 56 3.82 -8.91 -15.96
N ASN A 57 2.52 -9.22 -16.03
CA ASN A 57 1.46 -8.22 -16.19
C ASN A 57 1.40 -7.26 -14.99
N ILE A 58 1.42 -7.78 -13.75
CA ILE A 58 1.40 -6.93 -12.56
C ILE A 58 2.69 -6.09 -12.45
N LYS A 59 3.87 -6.66 -12.74
CA LYS A 59 5.13 -5.91 -12.74
C LYS A 59 5.14 -4.79 -13.78
N ALA A 60 4.66 -5.07 -15.00
CA ALA A 60 4.56 -4.09 -16.06
C ALA A 60 3.63 -2.94 -15.66
N PHE A 61 2.42 -3.25 -15.20
CA PHE A 61 1.46 -2.27 -14.72
C PHE A 61 2.04 -1.38 -13.61
N LEU A 62 2.67 -1.98 -12.59
CA LEU A 62 3.25 -1.22 -11.48
C LEU A 62 4.44 -0.34 -11.91
N SER A 63 5.23 -0.82 -12.88
CA SER A 63 6.37 -0.07 -13.42
C SER A 63 5.95 1.11 -14.30
N GLU A 64 4.73 1.11 -14.85
CA GLU A 64 4.16 2.30 -15.53
C GLU A 64 3.74 3.38 -14.53
N LEU A 65 3.34 2.99 -13.31
CA LEU A 65 2.84 3.91 -12.30
C LEU A 65 3.93 4.42 -11.35
N GLY A 66 5.04 3.69 -11.22
CA GLY A 66 6.11 4.07 -10.32
C GLY A 66 7.33 3.17 -10.47
N MET A 67 8.08 3.03 -9.38
CA MET A 67 9.35 2.32 -9.37
C MET A 67 9.34 1.20 -8.34
N SER A 68 9.96 0.07 -8.68
CA SER A 68 10.20 -1.01 -7.71
C SER A 68 10.94 -0.43 -6.51
N PHE A 69 10.47 -0.75 -5.31
CA PHE A 69 10.97 -0.13 -4.10
C PHE A 69 11.78 -1.13 -3.28
N ASN A 70 13.05 -0.79 -3.05
CA ASN A 70 13.90 -1.56 -2.16
C ASN A 70 13.60 -1.16 -0.71
N LEU A 71 13.30 -2.16 0.12
CA LEU A 71 12.95 -1.92 1.52
C LEU A 71 14.20 -1.68 2.35
N GLY A 72 14.21 -0.59 3.11
CA GLY A 72 15.10 -0.47 4.25
C GLY A 72 14.59 -1.29 5.44
N VAL A 73 15.49 -1.68 6.34
CA VAL A 73 15.24 -2.52 7.52
C VAL A 73 13.97 -2.13 8.29
N ARG A 74 13.72 -0.82 8.47
CA ARG A 74 12.52 -0.34 9.18
C ARG A 74 11.21 -0.76 8.50
N LEU A 75 11.14 -0.70 7.17
CA LEU A 75 9.92 -1.07 6.44
C LEU A 75 9.76 -2.58 6.32
N GLU A 76 10.86 -3.33 6.29
CA GLU A 76 10.81 -4.79 6.41
C GLU A 76 10.15 -5.18 7.75
N MET A 77 10.58 -4.56 8.86
CA MET A 77 9.98 -4.81 10.17
C MET A 77 8.51 -4.40 10.25
N VAL A 78 8.13 -3.29 9.62
CA VAL A 78 6.71 -2.88 9.51
C VAL A 78 5.89 -3.94 8.80
N PHE A 79 6.33 -4.39 7.62
CA PHE A 79 5.61 -5.41 6.86
C PHE A 79 5.57 -6.76 7.56
N TRP A 80 6.65 -7.14 8.24
CA TRP A 80 6.69 -8.36 9.04
C TRP A 80 5.70 -8.30 10.22
N SER A 81 5.66 -7.18 10.94
CA SER A 81 4.72 -6.98 12.06
C SER A 81 3.26 -7.07 11.58
N LEU A 82 2.94 -6.44 10.45
CA LEU A 82 1.62 -6.57 9.82
C LEU A 82 1.32 -8.00 9.36
N ASP A 83 2.30 -8.72 8.84
CA ASP A 83 2.14 -10.10 8.37
C ASP A 83 1.86 -11.10 9.51
N ILE A 84 2.39 -10.86 10.71
CA ILE A 84 2.10 -11.68 11.90
C ILE A 84 0.78 -11.28 12.59
N GLY A 85 0.12 -10.24 12.09
CA GLY A 85 -1.21 -9.82 12.54
C GLY A 85 -1.23 -8.70 13.58
N ASP A 86 -0.10 -8.01 13.80
CA ASP A 86 -0.08 -6.84 14.68
C ASP A 86 -1.02 -5.76 14.15
N SER A 87 -1.65 -5.03 15.07
CA SER A 87 -2.56 -3.94 14.70
C SER A 87 -1.82 -2.86 13.91
N PRO A 88 -2.33 -2.40 12.75
CA PRO A 88 -1.72 -1.29 12.02
C PRO A 88 -1.45 -0.07 12.89
N ILE A 89 -2.31 0.20 13.87
CA ILE A 89 -2.16 1.32 14.81
C ILE A 89 -0.91 1.17 15.68
N GLU A 90 -0.70 -0.04 16.23
CA GLU A 90 0.46 -0.34 17.06
C GLU A 90 1.74 -0.28 16.23
N VAL A 91 1.71 -0.83 15.02
CA VAL A 91 2.83 -0.77 14.07
C VAL A 91 3.17 0.67 13.71
N MET A 92 2.18 1.52 13.42
CA MET A 92 2.43 2.96 13.16
C MET A 92 3.14 3.63 14.33
N ARG A 93 2.68 3.36 15.57
CA ARG A 93 3.26 3.94 16.79
C ARG A 93 4.70 3.45 17.01
N ASN A 94 4.94 2.15 16.88
CA ASN A 94 6.23 1.52 17.16
C ASN A 94 7.31 1.92 16.15
N TYR A 95 6.94 1.99 14.86
CA TYR A 95 7.90 2.24 13.79
C TYR A 95 7.87 3.68 13.23
N ARG A 96 6.97 4.53 13.75
CA ARG A 96 6.77 5.91 13.32
C ARG A 96 6.54 6.02 11.81
N VAL A 97 5.57 5.24 11.32
CA VAL A 97 5.15 5.21 9.91
C VAL A 97 3.66 5.54 9.79
N ALA A 98 3.25 6.12 8.66
CA ALA A 98 1.84 6.41 8.39
C ALA A 98 1.26 5.30 7.49
N ILE A 99 0.67 4.27 8.10
CA ILE A 99 -0.07 3.22 7.38
C ILE A 99 -1.46 3.77 7.10
N ILE A 100 -1.77 3.96 5.83
CA ILE A 100 -3.06 4.51 5.38
C ILE A 100 -4.07 3.39 5.21
N SER A 101 -3.64 2.24 4.68
CA SER A 101 -4.51 1.08 4.50
C SER A 101 -3.69 -0.21 4.61
N HIS A 102 -4.29 -1.25 5.19
CA HIS A 102 -3.71 -2.58 5.26
C HIS A 102 -4.82 -3.64 5.21
N GLY A 103 -4.60 -4.70 4.43
CA GLY A 103 -5.52 -5.83 4.31
C GLY A 103 -6.22 -5.83 2.96
N ARG A 104 -7.55 -5.88 2.93
CA ARG A 104 -8.30 -5.86 1.66
C ARG A 104 -8.17 -4.49 0.97
N PRO A 105 -8.09 -4.45 -0.37
CA PRO A 105 -8.19 -3.21 -1.13
C PRO A 105 -9.39 -2.37 -0.67
N ASN A 106 -9.18 -1.07 -0.47
CA ASN A 106 -10.22 -0.14 0.00
C ASN A 106 -9.92 1.27 -0.52
N CYS A 107 -10.66 1.69 -1.55
CA CYS A 107 -10.54 3.02 -2.15
C CYS A 107 -10.98 4.15 -1.20
N SER A 108 -12.02 3.93 -0.40
CA SER A 108 -12.66 4.98 0.42
C SER A 108 -11.69 5.62 1.42
N ILE A 109 -10.80 4.83 2.01
CA ILE A 109 -9.82 5.34 2.98
C ILE A 109 -8.83 6.33 2.33
N ILE A 110 -8.39 6.04 1.10
CA ILE A 110 -7.45 6.91 0.38
C ILE A 110 -8.12 8.17 -0.15
N GLU A 111 -9.36 8.05 -0.60
CA GLU A 111 -10.14 9.22 -1.01
C GLU A 111 -10.37 10.18 0.16
N SER A 112 -10.71 9.66 1.35
CA SER A 112 -10.81 10.46 2.58
C SER A 112 -9.49 11.16 2.92
N PHE A 113 -8.36 10.44 2.88
CA PHE A 113 -7.03 11.02 3.06
C PHE A 113 -6.77 12.18 2.08
N ARG A 114 -7.10 11.97 0.79
CA ARG A 114 -6.90 12.98 -0.26
C ARG A 114 -7.73 14.23 0.02
N GLN A 115 -8.98 14.08 0.47
CA GLN A 115 -9.86 15.20 0.78
C GLN A 115 -9.36 16.02 1.99
N GLU A 116 -8.88 15.35 3.04
CA GLU A 116 -8.31 16.04 4.21
C GLU A 116 -7.03 16.80 3.89
N PHE A 117 -6.19 16.23 3.02
CA PHE A 117 -4.98 16.89 2.54
C PHE A 117 -5.29 18.13 1.69
N ILE A 118 -6.26 18.04 0.76
CA ILE A 118 -6.73 19.17 -0.06
C ILE A 118 -7.30 20.30 0.80
N LYS A 119 -7.97 19.97 1.91
CA LYS A 119 -8.52 20.96 2.86
C LYS A 119 -7.46 21.63 3.74
N GLY A 120 -6.18 21.29 3.59
CA GLY A 120 -5.07 21.90 4.33
C GLY A 120 -5.06 21.54 5.82
N LEU A 121 -5.84 20.54 6.24
CA LEU A 121 -5.96 20.14 7.65
C LEU A 121 -4.77 19.29 8.12
N GLY A 122 -3.98 18.77 7.17
CA GLY A 122 -2.98 17.74 7.42
C GLY A 122 -3.66 16.43 7.82
N TYR A 123 -3.27 15.32 7.19
CA TYR A 123 -3.80 14.03 7.63
C TYR A 123 -3.15 13.64 8.96
N ARG A 124 -3.97 13.61 10.02
CA ARG A 124 -3.67 12.87 11.23
C ARG A 124 -4.51 11.60 11.15
N PRO A 125 -3.90 10.41 11.03
CA PRO A 125 -4.64 9.19 11.23
C PRO A 125 -5.43 9.33 12.52
N GLU A 126 -6.75 9.16 12.49
CA GLU A 126 -7.62 9.33 13.67
C GLU A 126 -7.15 8.48 14.87
N THR A 127 -6.35 7.45 14.57
CA THR A 127 -5.77 6.48 15.50
C THR A 127 -4.44 6.89 16.13
N LEU A 128 -3.90 8.07 15.79
CA LEU A 128 -2.73 8.69 16.45
C LEU A 128 -3.11 9.73 17.53
N ALA A 129 -4.40 9.95 17.78
CA ALA A 129 -4.89 10.86 18.84
C ALA A 129 -5.00 10.18 20.21
#